data_AF-A0A963FBN7-F1
#
_entry.id   AF-A0A963FBN7-F1
#
_cell.length_a   1.000
_cell.length_b   1.000
_cell.length_c   1.000
_cell.angle_alpha   90.00
_cell.angle_beta   90.00
_cell.angle_gamma   90.00
#
_symmetry.space_group_name_H-M   'P 1'
#
loop_
_entity.id
_entity.type
_entity.pdbx_description
1 polymer ?
#
loop_
_entity_poly.entity_id
_entity_poly.type
_entity_poly.pdbx_seq_one_letter_code
_entity_poly.pdbx_strand_id
1 'polypeptide(L)'
;EELVFGKERVTTGAQNDIKRATDIARGMVTKWGLSEKLGPLTYGEEEEEVFLGRSVTQHKNVSDETAHTIDEEIRSFIENNYERAEKILTERLDTLHLMAEALMKYETIDSDQIDDIMAGKKPKPPKDWADDSEPKSGKGIDASSTDEAAEEDESKGSIGDPAGQH
;
A
#
# COMPACT_ATOMS: atom_id res chain seq x y z
N GLU A 1 5.65 7.31 11.08
CA GLU A 1 6.25 6.94 12.39
C GLU A 1 6.08 8.04 13.42
N GLU A 2 6.56 9.26 13.16
CA GLU A 2 6.45 10.38 14.12
C GLU A 2 5.03 10.59 14.66
N LEU A 3 4.02 10.64 13.78
CA LEU A 3 2.62 10.84 14.17
C LEU A 3 2.07 9.79 15.15
N VAL A 4 2.48 8.52 15.02
CA VAL A 4 1.94 7.41 15.81
C VAL A 4 2.81 7.10 17.02
N PHE A 5 4.13 7.29 16.89
CA PHE A 5 5.10 6.84 17.88
C PHE A 5 5.81 7.98 18.62
N GLY A 6 5.68 9.22 18.15
CA GLY A 6 6.35 10.42 18.67
C GLY A 6 7.75 10.63 18.08
N LYS A 7 8.24 11.88 18.16
CA LYS A 7 9.56 12.30 17.65
C LYS A 7 10.73 11.47 18.18
N GLU A 8 10.65 11.08 19.45
CA GLU A 8 11.66 10.27 20.15
C GLU A 8 11.82 8.84 19.56
N ARG A 9 10.84 8.38 18.77
CA ARG A 9 10.82 7.03 18.19
C ARG A 9 10.93 7.02 16.66
N VAL A 10 11.37 8.12 16.06
CA VAL A 10 11.71 8.16 14.63
C VAL A 10 12.94 7.29 14.40
N THR A 11 12.83 6.32 13.50
CA THR A 11 13.91 5.36 13.22
C THR A 11 14.83 5.85 12.11
N THR A 12 15.99 5.22 11.95
CA THR A 12 16.89 5.47 10.81
C THR A 12 16.42 4.83 9.51
N GLY A 13 15.30 4.10 9.50
CA GLY A 13 14.78 3.40 8.33
C GLY A 13 14.42 4.33 7.17
N ALA A 14 14.06 5.58 7.44
CA ALA A 14 13.69 6.58 6.44
C ALA A 14 14.90 7.27 5.75
N GLN A 15 16.14 6.87 6.05
CA GLN A 15 17.35 7.54 5.51
C GLN A 15 17.35 7.62 3.98
N ASN A 16 16.98 6.54 3.30
CA ASN A 16 16.95 6.48 1.85
C ASN A 16 15.85 7.40 1.26
N ASP A 17 14.71 7.54 1.93
CA ASP A 17 13.64 8.43 1.50
C ASP A 17 14.04 9.90 1.67
N ILE A 18 14.68 10.25 2.79
CA ILE A 18 15.25 11.59 3.02
C ILE A 18 16.26 11.94 1.92
N LYS A 19 17.18 11.01 1.61
CA LYS A 19 18.16 11.19 0.55
C LYS A 19 17.48 11.44 -0.80
N ARG A 20 16.54 10.58 -1.20
CA ARG A 20 15.83 10.73 -2.48
C ARG A 20 15.03 12.03 -2.56
N ALA A 21 14.29 12.38 -1.51
CA ALA A 21 13.55 13.63 -1.46
C ALA A 21 14.47 14.85 -1.61
N THR A 22 15.62 14.82 -0.93
CA THR A 22 16.64 15.88 -1.03
C THR A 22 17.25 15.96 -2.43
N ASP A 23 17.58 14.83 -3.04
CA ASP A 23 18.15 14.78 -4.40
C ASP A 23 17.15 15.34 -5.43
N ILE A 24 15.87 14.99 -5.30
CA ILE A 24 14.79 15.52 -6.15
C ILE A 24 14.65 17.03 -5.95
N ALA A 25 14.54 17.50 -4.70
CA ALA A 25 14.43 18.93 -4.39
C ALA A 25 15.64 19.73 -4.92
N ARG A 26 16.86 19.20 -4.76
CA ARG A 26 18.07 19.79 -5.36
C ARG A 26 17.98 19.87 -6.87
N GLY A 27 17.46 18.84 -7.55
CA GLY A 27 17.21 18.85 -8.98
C GLY A 27 16.18 19.91 -9.40
N MET A 28 15.08 20.04 -8.65
CA MET A 28 14.05 21.06 -8.86
C MET A 28 14.64 22.47 -8.84
N VAL A 29 15.46 22.76 -7.83
CA VAL A 29 16.06 24.08 -7.61
C VAL A 29 17.19 24.37 -8.60
N THR A 30 18.10 23.41 -8.82
CA THR A 30 19.36 23.69 -9.53
C THR A 30 19.37 23.27 -11.00
N LYS A 31 18.49 22.35 -11.43
CA LYS A 31 18.48 21.81 -12.80
C LYS A 31 17.22 22.20 -13.57
N TRP A 32 16.06 22.11 -12.94
CA TRP A 32 14.77 22.31 -13.62
C TRP A 32 14.21 23.72 -13.51
N GLY A 33 14.86 24.61 -12.73
CA GLY A 33 14.46 26.01 -12.63
C GLY A 33 13.10 26.21 -11.97
N LEU A 34 12.75 25.34 -11.00
CA LEU A 34 11.46 25.36 -10.30
C LEU A 34 11.49 26.17 -9.00
N SER A 35 12.57 26.90 -8.73
CA SER A 35 12.62 27.87 -7.64
C SER A 35 12.11 29.22 -8.11
N GLU A 36 11.17 29.82 -7.38
CA GLU A 36 10.68 31.18 -7.69
C GLU A 36 11.75 32.23 -7.43
N LYS A 37 12.60 32.04 -6.39
CA LYS A 37 13.67 32.99 -6.05
C LYS A 37 14.81 32.99 -7.05
N LEU A 38 15.20 31.81 -7.53
CA LEU A 38 16.30 31.65 -8.48
C LEU A 38 15.83 31.77 -9.94
N GLY A 39 14.54 31.51 -10.19
CA GLY A 39 13.95 31.54 -11.51
C GLY A 39 14.38 30.35 -12.39
N PRO A 40 14.06 30.41 -13.69
CA PRO A 40 14.22 29.29 -14.62
C PRO A 40 15.68 29.19 -15.14
N LEU A 41 16.65 29.08 -14.23
CA LEU A 41 18.07 28.98 -14.53
C LEU A 41 18.66 27.68 -14.01
N THR A 42 19.68 27.18 -14.73
CA THR A 42 20.44 25.99 -14.33
C THR A 42 21.73 26.40 -13.62
N TYR A 43 21.89 25.96 -12.38
CA TYR A 43 22.98 26.29 -11.46
C TYR A 43 23.98 25.13 -11.26
N GLY A 44 23.65 23.93 -11.71
CA GLY A 44 24.50 22.75 -11.60
C GLY A 44 25.31 22.46 -12.85
N GLU A 45 26.39 21.69 -12.68
CA GLU A 45 27.06 21.00 -13.77
C GLU A 45 26.24 19.77 -14.17
N GLU A 46 26.05 19.60 -15.48
CA GLU A 46 25.71 18.30 -16.02
C GLU A 46 26.97 17.43 -15.86
N GLU A 47 26.90 16.38 -15.06
CA GLU A 47 27.72 15.19 -15.29
C GLU A 47 27.24 14.57 -16.61
N GLU A 48 27.56 15.23 -17.72
CA GLU A 48 27.34 14.70 -19.05
C GLU A 48 28.40 13.62 -19.28
N GLU A 49 27.97 12.40 -19.62
CA GLU A 49 28.86 11.26 -19.81
C GLU A 49 29.98 11.59 -20.81
N VAL A 50 31.22 11.44 -20.34
CA VAL A 50 32.44 11.79 -21.05
C VAL A 50 32.69 10.78 -22.17
N PHE A 51 32.18 11.03 -23.38
CA PHE A 51 32.64 10.34 -24.59
C PHE A 51 33.41 11.31 -25.50
N LEU A 52 34.64 10.90 -25.86
CA LEU A 52 35.66 11.62 -26.66
C LEU A 52 36.50 12.71 -25.93
N GLY A 53 37.21 12.32 -24.87
CA GLY A 53 38.62 12.72 -24.69
C GLY A 53 39.00 14.20 -24.48
N ARG A 54 38.04 15.12 -24.30
CA ARG A 54 38.30 16.51 -23.86
C ARG A 54 37.20 16.96 -22.91
N SER A 55 37.30 16.53 -21.66
CA SER A 55 36.51 17.16 -20.60
C SER A 55 37.14 18.51 -20.27
N VAL A 56 36.40 19.58 -20.53
CA VAL A 56 36.51 20.80 -19.73
C VAL A 56 35.27 20.78 -18.86
N THR A 57 35.34 20.10 -17.71
CA THR A 57 34.36 20.29 -16.64
C THR A 57 34.44 21.76 -16.24
N GLN A 58 33.57 22.58 -16.82
CA GLN A 58 33.48 23.97 -16.47
C GLN A 58 32.63 24.06 -15.20
N HIS A 59 33.22 23.70 -14.04
CA HIS A 59 33.50 24.67 -12.98
C HIS A 59 32.56 25.88 -12.94
N LYS A 60 31.22 25.74 -12.90
CA LYS A 60 30.35 26.92 -12.74
C LYS A 60 30.42 27.27 -11.28
N ASN A 61 31.35 28.16 -10.95
CA ASN A 61 31.52 28.68 -9.60
C ASN A 61 30.26 29.48 -9.24
N VAL A 62 29.34 28.84 -8.53
CA VAL A 62 28.18 29.48 -7.89
C VAL A 62 28.72 30.35 -6.75
N SER A 63 28.22 31.57 -6.60
CA SER A 63 28.62 32.43 -5.48
C SER A 63 28.09 31.88 -4.15
N ASP A 64 28.76 32.17 -3.04
CA ASP A 64 28.30 31.75 -1.70
C ASP A 64 26.85 32.18 -1.40
N GLU A 65 26.48 33.38 -1.85
CA GLU A 65 25.11 33.91 -1.72
C GLU A 65 24.08 33.08 -2.52
N THR A 66 24.45 32.67 -3.73
CA THR A 66 23.58 31.83 -4.57
C THR A 66 23.48 30.42 -4.00
N ALA A 67 24.60 29.85 -3.52
CA ALA A 67 24.63 28.55 -2.87
C ALA A 67 23.76 28.53 -1.60
N HIS A 68 23.84 29.59 -0.79
CA HIS A 68 22.98 29.78 0.36
C HIS A 68 21.50 29.82 -0.04
N THR A 69 21.15 30.58 -1.07
CA THR A 69 19.79 30.66 -1.59
C THR A 69 19.30 29.28 -2.08
N ILE A 70 20.15 28.50 -2.75
CA ILE A 70 19.83 27.14 -3.19
C ILE A 70 19.48 26.25 -1.99
N ASP A 71 20.30 26.27 -0.94
CA ASP A 71 20.05 25.44 0.25
C ASP A 71 18.78 25.85 0.99
N GLU A 72 18.47 27.15 1.06
CA GLU A 72 17.20 27.65 1.61
C GLU A 72 15.98 27.16 0.83
N GLU A 73 16.04 27.22 -0.50
CA GLU A 73 14.96 26.76 -1.36
C GLU A 73 14.75 25.24 -1.21
N ILE A 74 15.83 24.46 -1.22
CA ILE A 74 15.78 23.00 -0.99
C ILE A 74 15.09 22.70 0.35
N ARG A 75 15.48 23.41 1.42
CA ARG A 75 14.85 23.25 2.74
C ARG A 75 13.35 23.55 2.67
N SER A 76 12.97 24.67 2.07
CA SER A 76 11.56 25.05 1.95
C SER A 76 10.74 24.00 1.17
N PHE A 77 11.27 23.44 0.08
CA PHE A 77 10.62 22.36 -0.65
C PHE A 77 10.39 21.12 0.24
N ILE A 78 11.40 20.71 1.00
CA ILE A 78 11.28 19.54 1.88
C ILE A 78 10.28 19.80 3.01
N GLU A 79 10.37 20.95 3.68
CA GLU A 79 9.48 21.33 4.79
C GLU A 79 8.01 21.40 4.33
N ASN A 80 7.73 22.10 3.22
CA ASN A 80 6.36 22.21 2.70
C ASN A 80 5.75 20.84 2.36
N ASN A 81 6.55 19.93 1.79
CA ASN A 81 6.06 18.58 1.46
C ASN A 81 5.94 17.70 2.71
N TYR A 82 6.80 17.88 3.70
CA TYR A 82 6.68 17.22 5.00
C TYR A 82 5.37 17.60 5.68
N GLU A 83 5.08 18.90 5.81
CA GLU A 83 3.84 19.42 6.40
C GLU A 83 2.61 18.94 5.63
N ARG A 84 2.68 18.93 4.30
CA ARG A 84 1.59 18.40 3.47
C ARG A 84 1.36 16.91 3.72
N ALA A 85 2.41 16.11 3.80
CA ALA A 85 2.31 14.68 4.06
C ALA A 85 1.74 14.44 5.46
N GLU A 86 2.22 15.17 6.47
CA GLU A 86 1.71 15.12 7.84
C GLU A 86 0.21 15.42 7.86
N LYS A 87 -0.22 16.53 7.25
CA LYS A 87 -1.63 16.90 7.15
C LYS A 87 -2.49 15.80 6.53
N ILE A 88 -2.06 15.22 5.39
CA ILE A 88 -2.80 14.15 4.72
C ILE A 88 -2.94 12.93 5.64
N LEU A 89 -1.87 12.56 6.35
CA LEU A 89 -1.88 11.41 7.26
C LEU A 89 -2.75 11.68 8.50
N THR A 90 -2.70 12.89 9.06
CA THR A 90 -3.54 13.27 10.20
C THR A 90 -5.02 13.30 9.82
N GLU A 91 -5.37 13.83 8.64
CA GLU A 91 -6.75 13.84 8.13
C GLU A 91 -7.28 12.42 7.82
N ARG A 92 -6.39 11.45 7.61
CA ARG A 92 -6.72 10.05 7.28
C ARG A 92 -6.15 9.06 8.30
N LEU A 93 -6.13 9.45 9.57
CA LEU A 93 -5.52 8.65 10.63
C LEU A 93 -6.19 7.28 10.77
N ASP A 94 -7.51 7.21 10.63
CA ASP A 94 -8.27 5.95 10.66
C ASP A 94 -7.86 5.01 9.52
N THR A 95 -7.67 5.53 8.31
CA THR A 95 -7.18 4.77 7.15
C THR A 95 -5.77 4.26 7.39
N LEU A 96 -4.89 5.09 7.96
CA LEU A 96 -3.53 4.70 8.32
C LEU A 96 -3.53 3.52 9.31
N HIS A 97 -4.36 3.59 10.36
CA HIS A 97 -4.50 2.50 11.34
C HIS A 97 -5.07 1.22 10.72
N LEU A 98 -6.12 1.32 9.90
CA LEU A 98 -6.68 0.17 9.18
C LEU A 98 -5.63 -0.51 8.29
N MET A 99 -4.81 0.28 7.60
CA MET A 99 -3.74 -0.25 6.75
C MET A 99 -2.65 -0.95 7.56
N ALA A 100 -2.25 -0.37 8.70
CA ALA A 100 -1.30 -0.98 9.62
C ALA A 100 -1.83 -2.30 10.21
N GLU A 101 -3.09 -2.34 10.65
CA GLU A 101 -3.73 -3.56 11.15
C GLU A 101 -3.80 -4.66 10.08
N ALA A 102 -4.14 -4.29 8.84
CA ALA A 102 -4.19 -5.23 7.72
C ALA A 102 -2.81 -5.81 7.41
N LEU A 103 -1.77 -4.99 7.38
CA LEU A 103 -0.39 -5.44 7.17
C LEU A 103 0.12 -6.29 8.33
N MET A 104 -0.25 -5.97 9.58
CA MET A 104 0.08 -6.83 10.72
C MET A 104 -0.58 -8.21 10.64
N LYS A 105 -1.78 -8.29 10.07
CA LYS A 105 -2.52 -9.55 9.91
C LYS A 105 -2.03 -10.37 8.71
N TYR A 106 -1.81 -9.72 7.57
CA TYR A 106 -1.62 -10.39 6.28
C TYR A 106 -0.21 -10.27 5.71
N GLU A 107 0.68 -9.48 6.33
CA GLU A 107 2.04 -9.14 5.89
C GLU A 107 2.12 -8.33 4.57
N THR A 108 1.29 -8.69 3.59
CA THR A 108 1.14 -8.02 2.29
C THR A 108 -0.33 -7.73 2.03
N ILE A 109 -0.61 -6.60 1.39
CA ILE A 109 -1.94 -6.22 0.91
C ILE A 109 -1.88 -5.91 -0.58
N ASP A 110 -2.91 -6.32 -1.32
CA ASP A 110 -3.05 -6.06 -2.75
C ASP A 110 -3.89 -4.80 -3.04
N SER A 111 -4.01 -4.46 -4.34
CA SER A 111 -4.76 -3.27 -4.77
C SER A 111 -6.24 -3.33 -4.36
N ASP A 112 -6.87 -4.50 -4.45
CA ASP A 112 -8.30 -4.66 -4.12
C ASP A 112 -8.52 -4.39 -2.61
N GLN A 113 -7.59 -4.85 -1.77
CA GLN A 113 -7.58 -4.59 -0.33
C GLN A 113 -7.32 -3.11 -0.02
N ILE A 114 -6.40 -2.45 -0.74
CA ILE A 114 -6.16 -1.02 -0.60
C ILE A 114 -7.43 -0.23 -0.93
N ASP A 115 -8.14 -0.57 -2.01
CA ASP A 115 -9.38 0.11 -2.40
C ASP A 115 -10.46 -0.02 -1.33
N ASP A 116 -10.59 -1.20 -0.72
CA ASP A 116 -11.51 -1.41 0.42
C ASP A 116 -11.13 -0.51 1.61
N ILE A 117 -9.84 -0.43 1.97
CA ILE A 117 -9.34 0.42 3.06
C ILE A 117 -9.58 1.91 2.77
N MET A 118 -9.34 2.34 1.53
CA MET A 118 -9.55 3.73 1.09
C MET A 118 -11.04 4.11 1.08
N ALA A 119 -11.93 3.14 0.90
CA ALA A 119 -13.38 3.30 1.05
C ALA A 119 -13.88 3.22 2.51
N GLY A 120 -12.97 3.10 3.49
CA GLY A 120 -13.29 2.97 4.92
C GLY A 120 -13.84 1.60 5.31
N LYS A 121 -13.63 0.57 4.48
CA LYS A 121 -14.04 -0.81 4.77
C LYS A 121 -12.85 -1.60 5.30
N LYS A 122 -13.16 -2.69 6.02
CA LYS A 122 -12.13 -3.67 6.39
C LYS A 122 -11.73 -4.48 5.13
N PRO A 123 -10.43 -4.64 4.84
CA PRO A 123 -9.98 -5.38 3.67
C PRO A 123 -10.31 -6.86 3.83
N LYS A 124 -10.62 -7.50 2.71
CA LYS A 124 -10.80 -8.95 2.65
C LYS A 124 -9.45 -9.67 2.83
N PRO A 125 -9.45 -10.96 3.18
CA PRO A 125 -8.22 -11.77 3.15
C PRO A 125 -7.60 -11.80 1.74
N PRO A 126 -6.26 -11.91 1.63
CA PRO A 126 -5.59 -12.17 0.35
C PRO A 126 -6.13 -13.44 -0.34
N LYS A 127 -6.02 -13.49 -1.66
CA LYS A 127 -6.59 -14.60 -2.49
C LYS A 127 -6.04 -15.98 -2.11
N ASP A 128 -4.80 -16.05 -1.63
CA ASP A 128 -4.12 -17.30 -1.23
C ASP A 128 -4.11 -17.53 0.30
N TRP A 129 -4.92 -16.77 1.06
CA TRP A 129 -4.96 -16.86 2.51
C TRP A 129 -5.76 -18.07 3.00
N ALA A 130 -5.07 -19.10 3.50
CA ALA A 130 -5.70 -20.19 4.26
C ALA A 130 -5.83 -19.77 5.72
N ASP A 131 -7.06 -19.57 6.19
CA ASP A 131 -7.31 -19.19 7.58
C ASP A 131 -7.24 -20.44 8.49
N ASP A 132 -6.14 -20.59 9.25
CA ASP A 132 -5.99 -21.63 10.27
C ASP A 132 -6.77 -21.32 11.57
N SER A 133 -7.48 -20.18 11.64
CA SER A 133 -8.11 -19.69 12.88
C SER A 133 -9.64 -19.72 12.91
N GLU A 134 -10.33 -20.29 11.91
CA GLU A 134 -11.75 -20.62 12.03
C GLU A 134 -11.97 -22.02 12.64
N PRO A 135 -12.75 -22.18 13.74
CA PRO A 135 -13.22 -23.49 14.14
C PRO A 135 -14.13 -24.01 13.03
N LYS A 136 -13.83 -25.19 12.48
CA LYS A 136 -14.73 -25.87 11.54
C LYS A 136 -16.06 -26.12 12.23
N SER A 137 -17.00 -25.19 12.02
CA SER A 137 -18.42 -25.34 12.36
C SER A 137 -18.89 -26.69 11.84
N GLY A 138 -19.35 -27.53 12.77
CA GLY A 138 -19.55 -28.96 12.60
C GLY A 138 -20.35 -29.35 11.37
N LYS A 139 -19.80 -30.27 10.59
CA LYS A 139 -20.58 -31.11 9.68
C LYS A 139 -21.35 -32.08 10.57
N GLY A 140 -22.63 -31.80 10.79
CA GLY A 140 -23.55 -32.65 11.52
C GLY A 140 -23.47 -34.08 11.00
N ILE A 141 -23.11 -34.98 11.91
CA ILE A 141 -23.28 -36.42 11.75
C ILE A 141 -24.78 -36.66 11.92
N ASP A 142 -25.50 -36.83 10.81
CA ASP A 142 -26.84 -37.40 10.85
C ASP A 142 -26.67 -38.92 11.03
N ALA A 143 -26.79 -39.35 12.28
CA ALA A 143 -26.95 -40.74 12.65
C ALA A 143 -28.44 -41.07 12.56
N SER A 144 -28.90 -41.49 11.38
CA SER A 144 -30.21 -42.16 11.25
C SER A 144 -30.03 -43.63 11.61
N SER A 145 -30.44 -43.95 12.84
CA SER A 145 -30.64 -45.29 13.37
C SER A 145 -31.59 -46.11 12.49
N THR A 146 -31.12 -47.27 12.06
CA THR A 146 -31.94 -48.40 11.61
C THR A 146 -32.62 -49.02 12.83
N ASP A 147 -33.94 -49.10 12.83
CA ASP A 147 -34.67 -50.16 13.54
C ASP A 147 -35.85 -50.60 12.69
N GLU A 148 -35.82 -51.90 12.37
CA GLU A 148 -36.86 -52.68 11.71
C GLU A 148 -38.01 -52.96 12.70
N ALA A 149 -39.26 -52.80 12.26
CA ALA A 149 -40.37 -53.72 12.53
C ALA A 149 -41.69 -53.10 12.05
N ALA A 150 -42.31 -53.69 11.02
CA ALA A 150 -43.73 -53.55 10.76
C ALA A 150 -44.26 -54.90 10.22
N GLU A 151 -45.10 -55.53 11.03
CA GLU A 151 -45.89 -56.72 10.70
C GLU A 151 -47.03 -56.38 9.72
N GLU A 152 -47.24 -57.32 8.80
CA GLU A 152 -48.49 -57.85 8.24
C GLU A 152 -49.67 -56.89 7.92
N ASP A 153 -50.04 -56.83 6.63
CA ASP A 153 -51.38 -57.25 6.21
C ASP A 153 -51.39 -57.76 4.76
N GLU A 154 -51.93 -58.96 4.59
CA GLU A 154 -52.14 -59.62 3.31
C GLU A 154 -53.29 -58.97 2.55
N SER A 155 -53.06 -58.58 1.29
CA SER A 155 -54.18 -58.47 0.34
C SER A 155 -53.82 -59.09 -1.00
N LYS A 156 -54.80 -59.88 -1.46
CA LYS A 156 -54.74 -60.88 -2.51
C LYS A 156 -54.43 -60.27 -3.88
N GLY A 157 -53.69 -61.04 -4.65
CA GLY A 157 -53.38 -60.73 -6.04
C GLY A 157 -54.62 -60.65 -6.94
N SER A 158 -54.48 -59.83 -7.98
CA SER A 158 -55.01 -60.13 -9.31
C SER A 158 -54.28 -59.25 -10.32
N ILE A 159 -53.39 -59.88 -11.10
CA ILE A 159 -53.26 -59.77 -12.56
C ILE A 159 -53.67 -58.43 -13.20
N GLY A 160 -52.72 -57.81 -13.90
CA GLY A 160 -53.02 -57.04 -15.12
C GLY A 160 -52.39 -55.65 -15.21
N ASP A 161 -51.18 -55.58 -15.77
CA ASP A 161 -50.68 -54.45 -16.57
C ASP A 161 -51.61 -54.19 -17.79
N PRO A 162 -51.52 -53.09 -18.59
CA PRO A 162 -50.48 -52.03 -18.56
C PRO A 162 -50.96 -50.57 -18.83
N ALA A 163 -50.00 -49.66 -18.73
CA ALA A 163 -49.73 -48.51 -19.60
C ALA A 163 -50.77 -47.37 -19.79
N GLY A 164 -50.27 -46.14 -19.61
CA GLY A 164 -50.83 -44.90 -20.15
C GLY A 164 -50.44 -43.70 -19.29
N GLN A 165 -49.26 -43.11 -19.52
CA GLN A 165 -49.14 -41.82 -20.24
C GLN A 165 -49.99 -40.69 -19.61
N HIS A 166 -49.32 -39.83 -18.85
CA HIS A 166 -49.14 -38.41 -19.18
C HIS A 166 -47.98 -37.81 -18.38
#